data_AF-A0A6I1ZGM3-F1
#
_entry.id   AF-A0A6I1ZGM3-F1
#
_cell.length_a   1.000
_cell.length_b   1.000
_cell.length_c   1.000
_cell.angle_alpha   90.00
_cell.angle_beta   90.00
_cell.angle_gamma   90.00
#
_symmetry.space_group_name_H-M   'P 1'
#
loop_
_entity.id
_entity.type
_entity.pdbx_description
1 polymer ?
#
loop_
_entity_poly.entity_id
_entity_poly.type
_entity_poly.pdbx_seq_one_letter_code
_entity_poly.pdbx_strand_id
1 'polypeptide(L)' 'MKVTIERSDIRGRVTAPPSKSYTIRGLMCAALARGESQIIHPLYADDTEVAVMVL' A
#
# COMPACT_ATOMS: atom_id res chain seq x y z
N MET A 1 1.20 -10.72 -19.23
CA MET A 1 0.03 -10.06 -19.86
C MET A 1 0.51 -9.29 -21.09
N LYS A 2 -0.20 -9.35 -22.22
CA LYS A 2 0.06 -8.48 -23.38
C LYS A 2 -0.92 -7.31 -23.34
N VAL A 3 -0.41 -6.09 -23.43
CA VAL A 3 -1.22 -4.85 -23.37
C VAL A 3 -0.88 -3.98 -24.57
N THR A 4 -1.89 -3.38 -25.20
CA THR A 4 -1.74 -2.40 -26.29
C THR A 4 -2.06 -1.01 -25.73
N ILE A 5 -1.23 -0.02 -26.00
CA ILE A 5 -1.40 1.36 -25.53
C ILE A 5 -1.53 2.28 -26.74
N GLU A 6 -2.53 3.17 -26.69
CA GLU A 6 -2.78 4.22 -27.69
C GLU A 6 -3.05 5.56 -27.01
N ARG A 7 -2.94 6.66 -27.77
CA ARG A 7 -3.22 8.00 -27.25
C ARG A 7 -4.71 8.14 -26.95
N SER A 8 -5.04 8.65 -25.78
CA SER A 8 -6.40 9.02 -25.38
C SER A 8 -6.44 10.35 -24.65
N ASP A 9 -7.58 11.02 -24.70
CA ASP A 9 -7.88 12.18 -23.85
C ASP A 9 -8.61 11.72 -22.59
N ILE A 10 -7.98 11.89 -21.43
CA ILE A 10 -8.53 11.45 -20.14
C ILE A 10 -9.00 12.66 -19.34
N ARG A 11 -10.20 12.57 -18.77
CA ARG A 11 -10.75 13.53 -17.81
C ARG A 11 -11.40 12.79 -16.66
N GLY A 12 -11.16 13.25 -15.43
CA GLY A 12 -11.73 12.66 -14.23
C GLY A 12 -10.82 12.84 -13.01
N ARG A 13 -11.26 12.30 -11.88
CA ARG A 13 -10.47 12.23 -10.65
C ARG A 13 -10.58 10.82 -10.09
N VAL A 14 -9.46 10.28 -9.66
CA VAL A 14 -9.38 8.99 -8.97
C VAL A 14 -8.58 9.19 -7.69
N THR A 15 -8.86 8.38 -6.68
CA THR A 15 -8.01 8.27 -5.50
C THR A 15 -6.95 7.22 -5.80
N ALA A 16 -5.68 7.61 -5.72
CA ALA A 16 -4.60 6.65 -5.83
C ALA A 16 -4.63 5.66 -4.66
N PRO A 17 -4.21 4.40 -4.86
CA PRO A 17 -4.01 3.47 -3.75
C PRO A 17 -3.02 4.03 -2.71
N PRO A 18 -3.05 3.53 -1.46
CA PRO A 18 -2.14 3.97 -0.41
C PRO A 18 -0.68 3.67 -0.76
N SER A 19 0.24 4.42 -0.16
CA SER A 19 1.67 4.25 -0.42
C SER A 19 2.20 2.95 0.19
N LYS A 20 2.75 2.08 -0.66
CA LYS A 20 3.43 0.84 -0.27
C LYS A 20 4.46 1.06 0.83
N SER A 21 5.39 1.99 0.61
CA SER A 21 6.47 2.24 1.57
C SER A 21 5.96 2.85 2.88
N TYR A 22 4.84 3.57 2.87
CA TYR A 22 4.23 4.06 4.12
C TYR A 22 3.55 2.93 4.87
N THR A 23 2.86 2.01 4.18
CA THR A 23 2.27 0.83 4.81
C THR A 23 3.35 -0.04 5.47
N ILE A 24 4.46 -0.34 4.78
CA ILE A 24 5.56 -1.11 5.35
C ILE A 24 6.18 -0.41 6.57
N ARG A 25 6.44 0.91 6.49
CA ARG A 25 6.98 1.66 7.63
C ARG A 25 6.00 1.71 8.80
N GLY A 26 4.71 1.87 8.52
CA GLY A 26 3.66 1.82 9.54
C GLY A 26 3.63 0.48 10.27
N LEU A 27 3.77 -0.63 9.54
CA LEU A 27 3.89 -1.97 10.12
C LEU A 27 5.13 -2.10 10.99
N MET A 28 6.29 -1.61 10.54
CA MET A 28 7.53 -1.63 11.34
C MET A 28 7.37 -0.85 12.65
N CYS A 29 6.77 0.35 12.59
CA CYS A 29 6.50 1.14 13.79
C CYS A 29 5.52 0.44 14.73
N ALA A 30 4.47 -0.19 14.19
CA ALA A 30 3.48 -0.92 14.97
C ALA A 30 4.10 -2.12 15.72
N ALA A 31 4.97 -2.89 15.06
CA ALA A 31 5.66 -4.03 15.65
C ALA A 31 6.62 -3.64 16.79
N LEU A 32 7.22 -2.44 16.70
CA LEU A 32 8.16 -1.93 17.71
C LEU A 32 7.46 -1.18 18.87
N ALA A 33 6.20 -0.78 18.69
CA ALA A 33 5.47 -0.03 19.70
C ALA A 33 5.02 -0.93 20.86
N ARG A 34 4.88 -0.35 22.05
CA ARG A 34 4.24 -1.04 23.18
C ARG A 34 2.72 -0.89 23.06
N GLY A 35 1.99 -1.98 23.30
CA GLY A 35 0.52 -1.98 23.26
C GLY A 35 -0.01 -2.25 21.85
N GLU A 36 -1.23 -1.79 21.59
CA GLU A 36 -1.91 -2.01 20.32
C GLU A 36 -1.71 -0.83 19.37
N SER A 37 -1.40 -1.12 18.11
CA SER A 37 -1.32 -0.14 17.03
C SER A 37 -2.40 -0.40 15.99
N GLN A 38 -2.99 0.68 15.46
CA GLN A 38 -3.96 0.60 14.38
C GLN A 38 -3.41 1.28 13.11
N ILE A 39 -3.37 0.54 12.00
CA ILE A 39 -2.99 1.09 10.69
C ILE A 39 -4.27 1.31 9.87
N ILE A 40 -4.54 2.57 9.53
CA ILE A 40 -5.76 2.97 8.82
C ILE A 40 -5.45 3.10 7.34
N HIS A 41 -6.29 2.49 6.50
CA HIS A 41 -6.20 2.55 5.04
C HIS A 41 -4.82 2.11 4.49
N PRO A 42 -4.31 0.91 4.87
CA PRO A 42 -3.07 0.38 4.33
C PRO A 42 -3.23 -0.02 2.86
N LEU A 43 -2.10 -0.10 2.14
CA LEU A 43 -2.06 -0.77 0.85
C LEU A 43 -2.15 -2.27 1.06
N TYR A 44 -2.97 -2.96 0.27
CA TYR A 44 -2.98 -4.41 0.15
C TYR A 44 -2.24 -4.80 -1.13
N ALA A 45 -1.07 -5.39 -0.97
CA ALA A 45 -0.20 -5.88 -2.03
C ALA A 45 0.76 -6.93 -1.47
N ASP A 46 1.32 -7.77 -2.34
CA ASP A 46 2.24 -8.85 -1.97
C ASP A 46 3.37 -8.36 -1.04
N ASP A 47 4.00 -7.23 -1.36
CA ASP A 47 5.09 -6.66 -0.55
C ASP A 47 4.64 -6.29 0.88
N THR A 48 3.40 -5.80 1.03
CA THR A 48 2.84 -5.41 2.34
C THR A 48 2.34 -6.62 3.12
N GLU A 49 1.85 -7.66 2.45
CA GLU A 49 1.48 -8.93 3.10
C GLU A 49 2.71 -9.66 3.64
N VAL A 50 3.79 -9.70 2.84
CA VAL A 50 5.08 -10.25 3.30
C VAL A 50 5.59 -9.44 4.49
N ALA A 51 5.46 -8.10 4.48
CA ALA A 51 5.86 -7.28 5.62
C ALA A 51 5.06 -7.61 6.90
N VAL A 52 3.74 -7.84 6.80
CA VAL A 52 2.92 -8.30 7.94
C VAL A 52 3.39 -9.66 8.47
N MET A 53 3.81 -10.57 7.60
CA MET A 53 4.22 -11.93 7.98
C MET A 53 5.56 -12.00 8.72
N VAL A 54 6.45 -11.02 8.53
CA VAL A 54 7.84 -11.07 9.04
C VAL A 54 8.15 -10.05 10.15
N LEU A 55 7.24 -9.11 10.41
CA LEU A 55 7.35 -8.10 11.47
C LEU A 55 6.55 -8.53 12.71
#